data_AF-K5BFK0-F1
#
_entry.id   AF-K5BFK0-F1
#
_cell.length_a   1.000
_cell.length_b   1.000
_cell.length_c   1.000
_cell.angle_alpha   90.00
_cell.angle_beta   90.00
_cell.angle_gamma   90.00
#
_symmetry.space_group_name_H-M   'P 1'
#
loop_
_entity.id
_entity.type
_entity.pdbx_description
1 polymer ?
#
loop_
_entity_poly.entity_id
_entity_poly.type
_entity_poly.pdbx_seq_one_letter_code
_entity_poly.pdbx_strand_id
1 'polypeptide(L)'
;MNKWLLRGLVFAALMVILRLLQTVLINFLERYALAISVGLVIIYALVALIWGVVDGVRDARANPDPDRRADLAMTWLLAGLFAGVVSGAVTWVIGRFYKSLYVETLLSEVTTFAAFTALLLFLCGIAGVGLGRWQVDRKADPMPHLHRARGDQADTDVFAAVSNGSDQT
;
A
#
# COMPACT_ATOMS: atom_id res chain seq x y z
N MET A 1 -13.79 -5.34 9.26
CA MET A 1 -12.87 -6.45 8.87
C MET A 1 -12.70 -6.63 7.34
N ASN A 2 -13.16 -5.72 6.46
CA ASN A 2 -13.04 -5.89 4.98
C ASN A 2 -12.14 -4.86 4.25
N LYS A 3 -11.24 -4.15 4.94
CA LYS A 3 -10.48 -3.04 4.32
C LYS A 3 -9.58 -3.50 3.17
N TRP A 4 -9.00 -4.69 3.26
CA TRP A 4 -8.16 -5.30 2.22
C TRP A 4 -8.99 -5.90 1.07
N LEU A 5 -10.12 -6.56 1.38
CA LEU A 5 -11.00 -7.18 0.38
C LEU A 5 -11.59 -6.16 -0.59
N LEU A 6 -12.08 -5.01 -0.09
CA LEU A 6 -12.65 -3.97 -0.95
C LEU A 6 -11.60 -3.43 -1.94
N ARG A 7 -10.38 -3.18 -1.45
CA ARG A 7 -9.27 -2.70 -2.30
C ARG A 7 -8.91 -3.74 -3.34
N GLY A 8 -8.71 -4.99 -2.91
CA GLY A 8 -8.40 -6.10 -3.80
C GLY A 8 -9.46 -6.27 -4.88
N LEU A 9 -10.74 -6.15 -4.54
CA LEU A 9 -11.84 -6.24 -5.49
C LEU A 9 -11.86 -5.08 -6.49
N VAL A 10 -11.68 -3.84 -6.02
CA VAL A 10 -11.61 -2.66 -6.91
C VAL A 10 -10.44 -2.77 -7.87
N PHE A 11 -9.26 -3.17 -7.38
CA PHE A 11 -8.09 -3.37 -8.23
C PHE A 11 -8.24 -4.57 -9.18
N ALA A 12 -8.89 -5.66 -8.74
CA ALA A 12 -9.22 -6.78 -9.62
C ALA A 12 -10.09 -6.32 -10.80
N ALA A 13 -11.18 -5.61 -10.51
CA ALA A 13 -12.10 -5.10 -11.53
C ALA A 13 -11.39 -4.11 -12.47
N LEU A 14 -10.60 -3.18 -11.91
CA LEU A 14 -9.82 -2.24 -12.69
C LEU A 14 -8.83 -2.95 -13.62
N MET A 15 -8.13 -3.98 -13.14
CA MET A 15 -7.18 -4.74 -13.93
C MET A 15 -7.86 -5.46 -15.10
N VAL A 16 -9.04 -6.06 -14.87
CA VAL A 16 -9.84 -6.67 -15.94
C VAL A 16 -10.20 -5.63 -17.01
N ILE A 17 -10.69 -4.45 -16.60
CA ILE A 17 -11.04 -3.37 -17.53
C ILE A 17 -9.81 -2.91 -18.32
N LEU A 18 -8.66 -2.72 -17.66
CA LEU A 18 -7.42 -2.31 -18.33
C LEU A 18 -6.96 -3.34 -19.36
N ARG A 19 -7.10 -4.64 -19.08
CA ARG A 19 -6.76 -5.70 -20.05
C ARG A 19 -7.70 -5.72 -21.25
N LEU A 20 -8.99 -5.51 -21.04
CA LEU A 20 -9.95 -5.35 -22.15
C LEU A 20 -9.60 -4.14 -23.01
N LEU A 21 -9.33 -3.00 -22.38
CA LEU A 21 -8.93 -1.77 -23.06
C LEU A 21 -7.61 -1.94 -23.81
N GLN A 22 -6.63 -2.59 -23.19
CA GLN A 22 -5.33 -2.92 -23.80
C GLN A 22 -5.53 -3.73 -25.07
N THR A 23 -6.37 -4.77 -25.03
CA THR A 23 -6.65 -5.63 -26.19
C THR A 23 -7.22 -4.82 -27.36
N VAL A 24 -8.22 -3.97 -27.08
CA VAL A 24 -8.84 -3.13 -28.10
C VAL A 24 -7.85 -2.12 -28.66
N LEU A 25 -7.10 -1.44 -27.79
CA LEU A 25 -6.22 -0.34 -28.20
C LEU A 25 -5.00 -0.83 -28.99
N ILE A 26 -4.44 -1.99 -28.62
CA ILE A 26 -3.33 -2.62 -29.37
C ILE A 26 -3.78 -3.03 -30.78
N ASN A 27 -5.01 -3.53 -30.93
CA ASN A 27 -5.55 -3.90 -32.24
C ASN A 27 -5.65 -2.69 -33.18
N PHE A 28 -6.06 -1.52 -32.67
CA PHE A 28 -6.14 -0.29 -33.50
C PHE A 28 -4.79 0.39 -33.75
N LEU A 29 -3.84 0.26 -32.82
CA LEU A 29 -2.58 1.02 -32.80
C LEU A 29 -1.38 0.08 -32.61
N GLU A 30 -1.27 -0.95 -33.47
CA GLU A 30 -0.26 -2.01 -33.34
C GLU A 30 1.17 -1.48 -33.20
N ARG A 31 1.51 -0.39 -33.93
CA ARG A 31 2.82 0.27 -33.85
C ARG A 31 3.19 0.73 -32.44
N TYR A 32 2.20 1.05 -31.61
CA TYR A 32 2.38 1.58 -30.26
C TYR A 32 2.07 0.56 -29.16
N ALA A 33 2.02 -0.74 -29.49
CA ALA A 33 1.62 -1.78 -28.54
C ALA A 33 2.41 -1.76 -27.21
N LEU A 34 3.73 -1.54 -27.29
CA LEU A 34 4.58 -1.40 -26.11
C LEU A 34 4.23 -0.16 -25.28
N ALA A 35 4.08 1.00 -25.95
CA ALA A 35 3.77 2.26 -25.28
C ALA A 35 2.40 2.22 -24.59
N ILE A 36 1.40 1.60 -25.24
CA ILE A 36 0.07 1.38 -24.67
C ILE A 36 0.16 0.50 -23.41
N SER A 37 0.86 -0.63 -23.50
CA SER A 37 0.98 -1.58 -22.39
C SER A 37 1.67 -0.95 -21.18
N VAL A 38 2.81 -0.27 -21.42
CA VAL A 38 3.53 0.45 -20.35
C VAL A 38 2.69 1.59 -19.78
N GLY A 39 2.00 2.35 -20.63
CA GLY A 39 1.14 3.45 -20.20
C GLY A 39 0.00 2.98 -19.29
N LEU A 40 -0.69 1.89 -19.63
CA LEU A 40 -1.77 1.34 -18.80
C LEU A 40 -1.24 0.80 -17.46
N VAL A 41 -0.08 0.16 -17.46
CA VAL A 41 0.60 -0.29 -16.21
C VAL A 41 0.95 0.91 -15.33
N ILE A 42 1.47 1.99 -15.91
CA ILE A 42 1.78 3.22 -15.17
C ILE A 42 0.50 3.82 -14.57
N ILE A 43 -0.59 3.91 -15.35
CA ILE A 43 -1.86 4.43 -14.85
C ILE A 43 -2.36 3.58 -13.67
N TYR A 44 -2.31 2.26 -13.80
CA TYR A 44 -2.69 1.34 -12.73
C TYR A 44 -1.83 1.53 -11.47
N ALA A 45 -0.51 1.65 -11.63
CA ALA A 45 0.44 1.92 -10.57
C ALA A 45 0.17 3.27 -9.88
N LEU A 46 -0.17 4.31 -10.64
CA LEU A 46 -0.50 5.63 -10.10
C LEU A 46 -1.79 5.60 -9.28
N VAL A 47 -2.82 4.88 -9.73
CA VAL A 47 -4.07 4.71 -8.95
C VAL A 47 -3.76 4.02 -7.62
N ALA A 48 -2.92 2.97 -7.64
CA ALA A 48 -2.47 2.30 -6.42
C ALA A 48 -1.67 3.23 -5.49
N LEU A 49 -0.75 4.01 -6.06
CA LEU A 49 0.08 4.95 -5.31
C LEU A 49 -0.76 6.04 -4.66
N ILE A 50 -1.68 6.67 -5.40
CA ILE A 50 -2.55 7.74 -4.89
C ILE A 50 -3.41 7.21 -3.73
N TRP A 51 -4.01 6.03 -3.88
CA TRP A 51 -4.77 5.43 -2.79
C TRP A 51 -3.87 5.09 -1.60
N GLY A 52 -2.66 4.56 -1.85
CA GLY A 52 -1.65 4.34 -0.82
C GLY A 52 -1.32 5.61 -0.03
N VAL A 53 -1.14 6.76 -0.72
CA VAL A 53 -0.92 8.07 -0.07
C VAL A 53 -2.10 8.44 0.81
N VAL A 54 -3.32 8.32 0.31
CA VAL A 54 -4.54 8.63 1.08
C VAL A 54 -4.62 7.74 2.33
N ASP A 55 -4.28 6.47 2.23
CA ASP A 55 -4.25 5.55 3.37
C ASP A 55 -3.16 5.94 4.38
N GLY A 56 -1.95 6.27 3.92
CA GLY A 56 -0.85 6.69 4.78
C GLY A 56 -1.13 7.98 5.52
N VAL A 57 -1.75 8.96 4.85
CA VAL A 57 -2.18 10.22 5.47
C VAL A 57 -3.26 9.98 6.52
N ARG A 58 -4.26 9.14 6.21
CA ARG A 58 -5.35 8.80 7.15
C ARG A 58 -4.81 8.08 8.39
N ASP A 59 -3.88 7.15 8.21
CA ASP A 59 -3.26 6.41 9.30
C ASP A 59 -2.40 7.31 10.18
N ALA A 60 -1.54 8.16 9.60
CA ALA A 60 -0.70 9.08 10.37
C ALA A 60 -1.52 10.13 11.15
N ARG A 61 -2.67 10.58 10.61
CA ARG A 61 -3.57 11.50 11.34
C ARG A 61 -4.34 10.84 12.47
N ALA A 62 -4.70 9.56 12.30
CA ALA A 62 -5.45 8.82 13.31
C ALA A 62 -4.55 8.33 14.46
N ASN A 63 -3.29 8.00 14.16
CA ASN A 63 -2.31 7.49 15.12
C ASN A 63 -1.03 8.35 15.06
N PRO A 64 -0.93 9.41 15.89
CA PRO A 64 0.26 10.25 15.95
C PRO A 64 1.50 9.50 16.43
N ASP A 65 1.30 8.49 17.28
CA ASP A 65 2.35 7.61 17.79
C ASP A 65 2.75 6.56 16.71
N PRO A 66 4.02 6.55 16.25
CA PRO A 66 4.47 5.65 15.20
C PRO A 66 4.31 4.17 15.54
N ASP A 67 4.42 3.79 16.81
CA ASP A 67 4.36 2.39 17.25
C ASP A 67 2.93 1.83 17.25
N ARG A 68 1.91 2.70 17.20
CA ARG A 68 0.49 2.34 17.17
C ARG A 68 -0.12 2.34 15.77
N ARG A 69 0.69 2.57 14.72
CA ARG A 69 0.22 2.64 13.34
C ARG A 69 -0.28 1.29 12.85
N ALA A 70 -1.28 1.31 11.96
CA ALA A 70 -1.83 0.07 11.43
C ALA A 70 -0.83 -0.64 10.49
N ASP A 71 -0.89 -1.98 10.45
CA ASP A 71 -0.16 -2.78 9.47
C ASP A 71 -0.82 -2.69 8.08
N LEU A 72 -0.45 -1.62 7.38
CA LEU A 72 -0.85 -1.38 6.00
C LEU A 72 -0.05 -2.24 5.02
N ALA A 73 1.11 -2.79 5.41
CA ALA A 73 1.90 -3.67 4.56
C ALA A 73 1.16 -4.98 4.28
N MET A 74 0.68 -5.64 5.32
CA MET A 74 -0.15 -6.84 5.18
C MET A 74 -1.42 -6.54 4.37
N THR A 75 -2.04 -5.38 4.60
CA THR A 75 -3.27 -4.98 3.91
C THR A 75 -3.06 -4.84 2.40
N TRP A 76 -1.97 -4.18 1.98
CA TRP A 76 -1.64 -3.99 0.57
C TRP A 76 -1.12 -5.26 -0.10
N LEU A 77 -0.40 -6.11 0.64
CA LEU A 77 0.06 -7.41 0.14
C LEU A 77 -1.12 -8.34 -0.17
N LEU A 78 -2.04 -8.52 0.78
CA LEU A 78 -3.22 -9.36 0.60
C LEU A 78 -4.17 -8.80 -0.47
N ALA A 79 -4.36 -7.49 -0.51
CA ALA A 79 -5.15 -6.84 -1.55
C ALA A 79 -4.53 -7.06 -2.93
N GLY A 80 -3.21 -6.94 -3.06
CA GLY A 80 -2.48 -7.16 -4.30
C GLY A 80 -2.56 -8.60 -4.79
N LEU A 81 -2.34 -9.56 -3.89
CA LEU A 81 -2.44 -10.99 -4.19
C LEU A 81 -3.86 -11.37 -4.64
N PHE A 82 -4.87 -10.93 -3.89
CA PHE A 82 -6.28 -11.16 -4.24
C PHE A 82 -6.63 -10.54 -5.59
N ALA A 83 -6.21 -9.29 -5.83
CA ALA A 83 -6.44 -8.61 -7.10
C ALA A 83 -5.81 -9.36 -8.28
N GLY A 84 -4.56 -9.80 -8.13
CA GLY A 84 -3.84 -10.55 -9.16
C GLY A 84 -4.52 -11.87 -9.52
N VAL A 85 -4.83 -12.69 -8.52
CA VAL A 85 -5.46 -14.01 -8.74
C VAL A 85 -6.87 -13.87 -9.31
N VAL A 86 -7.70 -13.00 -8.74
CA VAL A 86 -9.09 -12.83 -9.17
C VAL A 86 -9.16 -12.21 -10.56
N SER A 87 -8.34 -11.19 -10.84
CA SER A 87 -8.33 -10.58 -12.18
C SER A 87 -7.85 -11.56 -13.25
N GLY A 88 -6.77 -12.31 -12.99
CA GLY A 88 -6.28 -13.35 -13.91
C GLY A 88 -7.33 -14.43 -14.18
N ALA A 89 -7.98 -14.95 -13.14
CA ALA A 89 -9.04 -15.93 -13.28
C ALA A 89 -10.24 -15.38 -14.09
N VAL A 90 -10.68 -14.15 -13.80
CA VAL A 90 -11.79 -13.51 -14.51
C VAL A 90 -11.43 -13.25 -15.98
N THR A 91 -10.25 -12.71 -16.27
CA THR A 91 -9.81 -12.47 -17.65
C THR A 91 -9.68 -13.78 -18.42
N TRP A 92 -9.23 -14.86 -17.78
CA TRP A 92 -9.20 -16.19 -18.41
C TRP A 92 -10.60 -16.69 -18.76
N VAL A 93 -11.57 -16.56 -17.85
CA VAL A 93 -12.98 -16.91 -18.12
C VAL A 93 -13.51 -16.10 -19.31
N ILE A 94 -13.26 -14.78 -19.36
CA ILE A 94 -13.69 -13.92 -20.46
C ILE A 94 -13.03 -14.34 -21.79
N GLY A 95 -11.75 -14.67 -21.77
CA GLY A 95 -11.00 -15.14 -22.93
C GLY A 95 -11.57 -16.44 -23.54
N ARG A 96 -12.30 -17.24 -22.74
CA ARG A 96 -12.98 -18.44 -23.26
C ARG A 96 -14.11 -18.12 -24.24
N PHE A 97 -14.73 -16.95 -24.10
CA PHE A 97 -15.83 -16.47 -24.95
C PHE A 97 -15.33 -15.48 -26.02
N TYR A 98 -14.27 -14.74 -25.76
CA TYR A 98 -13.69 -13.74 -26.67
C TYR A 98 -12.32 -14.18 -27.19
N LYS A 99 -12.27 -14.85 -28.34
CA LYS A 99 -11.01 -15.34 -28.95
C LYS A 99 -10.00 -14.25 -29.34
N SER A 100 -10.43 -12.99 -29.42
CA SER A 100 -9.54 -11.85 -29.70
C SER A 100 -8.76 -11.38 -28.47
N LEU A 101 -9.08 -11.88 -27.27
CA LEU A 101 -8.36 -11.56 -26.05
C LEU A 101 -7.06 -12.37 -25.97
N TYR A 102 -5.95 -11.67 -25.80
CA TYR A 102 -4.63 -12.27 -25.62
C TYR A 102 -4.53 -12.81 -24.17
N VAL A 103 -4.92 -14.07 -24.00
CA VAL A 103 -4.86 -14.79 -22.72
C VAL A 103 -4.03 -16.04 -22.91
N GLU A 104 -3.08 -16.25 -22.00
CA GLU A 104 -2.28 -17.48 -21.99
C GLU A 104 -3.04 -18.65 -21.33
N THR A 105 -2.30 -19.70 -20.94
CA THR A 105 -2.82 -20.77 -20.09
C THR A 105 -3.31 -20.22 -18.75
N LEU A 106 -4.33 -20.87 -18.17
CA LEU A 106 -4.86 -20.50 -16.84
C LEU A 106 -3.76 -20.44 -15.78
N LEU A 107 -2.78 -21.34 -15.87
CA LEU A 107 -1.67 -21.39 -14.94
C LEU A 107 -0.81 -20.14 -15.04
N SER A 108 -0.44 -19.67 -16.23
CA SER A 108 0.30 -18.42 -16.44
C SER A 108 -0.42 -17.21 -15.87
N GLU A 109 -1.75 -17.14 -16.05
CA GLU A 109 -2.58 -16.03 -15.60
C GLU A 109 -2.64 -15.94 -14.07
N VAL A 110 -2.83 -17.08 -13.41
CA VAL A 110 -2.98 -17.16 -11.94
C VAL A 110 -1.63 -17.14 -11.21
N THR A 111 -0.51 -17.29 -11.91
CA THR A 111 0.83 -17.28 -11.32
C THR A 111 1.63 -16.05 -11.73
N THR A 112 2.07 -15.96 -12.97
CA THR A 112 2.94 -14.89 -13.47
C THR A 112 2.23 -13.54 -13.46
N PHE A 113 1.05 -13.45 -14.08
CA PHE A 113 0.28 -12.20 -14.11
C PHE A 113 -0.21 -11.81 -12.72
N ALA A 114 -0.63 -12.79 -11.92
CA ALA A 114 -1.03 -12.56 -10.54
C ALA A 114 0.14 -12.04 -9.69
N ALA A 115 1.33 -12.65 -9.80
CA ALA A 115 2.54 -12.23 -9.08
C ALA A 115 2.98 -10.82 -9.51
N PHE A 116 2.98 -10.52 -10.81
CA PHE A 116 3.28 -9.19 -11.32
C PHE A 116 2.30 -8.15 -10.74
N THR A 117 1.01 -8.43 -10.81
CA THR A 117 -0.04 -7.52 -10.31
C THR A 117 0.08 -7.32 -8.80
N ALA A 118 0.34 -8.40 -8.06
CA ALA A 118 0.52 -8.36 -6.62
C ALA A 118 1.75 -7.54 -6.22
N LEU A 119 2.88 -7.75 -6.89
CA LEU A 119 4.11 -7.01 -6.64
C LEU A 119 3.94 -5.53 -6.96
N LEU A 120 3.33 -5.20 -8.11
CA LEU A 120 3.08 -3.84 -8.52
C LEU A 120 2.19 -3.10 -7.51
N LEU A 121 1.07 -3.71 -7.10
CA LEU A 121 0.17 -3.12 -6.09
C LEU A 121 0.83 -2.99 -4.72
N PHE A 122 1.60 -3.99 -4.31
CA PHE A 122 2.30 -3.95 -3.04
C PHE A 122 3.34 -2.82 -3.01
N LEU A 123 4.19 -2.73 -4.03
CA LEU A 123 5.24 -1.71 -4.10
C LEU A 123 4.65 -0.30 -4.21
N CYS A 124 3.71 -0.07 -5.13
CA CYS A 124 3.09 1.23 -5.31
C CYS A 124 2.25 1.63 -4.10
N GLY A 125 1.51 0.67 -3.52
CA GLY A 125 0.71 0.87 -2.32
C GLY A 125 1.56 1.26 -1.12
N ILE A 126 2.64 0.53 -0.83
CA ILE A 126 3.53 0.82 0.30
C ILE A 126 4.36 2.09 0.08
N ALA A 127 4.85 2.33 -1.14
CA ALA A 127 5.49 3.59 -1.48
C ALA A 127 4.53 4.77 -1.25
N GLY A 128 3.27 4.64 -1.69
CA GLY A 128 2.22 5.62 -1.43
C GLY A 128 1.99 5.83 0.07
N VAL A 129 1.81 4.76 0.84
CA VAL A 129 1.61 4.83 2.30
C VAL A 129 2.78 5.53 2.99
N GLY A 130 4.01 5.19 2.62
CA GLY A 130 5.22 5.84 3.14
C GLY A 130 5.25 7.34 2.84
N LEU A 131 4.96 7.72 1.59
CA LEU A 131 4.85 9.12 1.19
C LEU A 131 3.73 9.85 1.95
N GLY A 132 2.60 9.20 2.18
CA GLY A 132 1.48 9.77 2.93
C GLY A 132 1.81 10.03 4.40
N ARG A 133 2.46 9.05 5.07
CA ARG A 133 2.91 9.20 6.46
C ARG A 133 3.94 10.33 6.58
N TRP A 134 4.93 10.36 5.68
CA TRP A 134 5.96 11.39 5.65
C TRP A 134 5.42 12.82 5.44
N GLN A 135 4.39 13.00 4.61
CA GLN A 135 3.76 14.31 4.41
C GLN A 135 3.09 14.85 5.67
N VAL A 136 2.57 13.96 6.53
CA VAL A 136 1.94 14.32 7.81
C VAL A 136 3.02 14.55 8.87
N ASP A 137 3.98 13.63 8.99
CA ASP A 137 5.05 13.68 9.99
C ASP A 137 5.92 14.94 9.83
N ARG A 138 6.16 15.39 8.59
CA ARG A 138 6.88 16.65 8.31
C ARG A 138 6.17 17.91 8.81
N LYS A 139 4.85 17.86 9.01
CA LYS A 139 4.02 19.00 9.43
C LYS A 139 3.66 18.93 10.92
N ALA A 140 3.93 17.81 11.58
CA ALA A 140 3.78 17.70 13.00
C ALA A 140 4.88 18.54 13.66
N ASP A 141 4.49 19.54 14.45
CA ASP A 141 5.44 20.23 15.33
C ASP A 141 6.15 19.19 16.20
N PRO A 142 7.44 19.36 16.51
CA PRO A 142 8.12 18.57 17.53
C PRO A 142 7.47 18.87 18.90
N MET A 143 6.30 18.31 19.18
CA MET A 143 5.64 18.50 20.46
C MET A 143 6.36 17.71 21.56
N PRO A 144 6.35 18.24 22.80
CA PRO A 144 7.52 18.35 23.65
C PRO A 144 7.71 17.10 24.51
N HIS A 145 8.57 16.19 24.08
CA HIS A 145 8.95 15.03 24.90
C HIS A 145 9.80 15.40 26.13
N LEU A 146 10.19 16.69 26.28
CA LEU A 146 11.17 17.12 27.28
C LEU A 146 10.60 17.50 28.66
N HIS A 147 9.31 17.37 28.93
CA HIS A 147 8.73 17.72 30.24
C HIS A 147 8.20 16.56 31.08
N ARG A 148 8.05 15.35 30.51
CA ARG A 148 7.60 14.19 31.31
C ARG A 148 8.73 13.33 31.89
N ALA A 149 9.93 13.40 31.31
CA ALA A 149 11.09 12.68 31.83
C ALA A 149 11.65 13.28 33.14
N ARG A 150 11.33 14.54 33.48
CA ARG A 150 11.83 15.18 34.70
C ARG A 150 11.05 14.82 35.97
N GLY A 151 9.83 14.28 35.84
CA GLY A 151 9.00 13.89 36.99
C GLY A 151 9.26 12.47 37.48
N ASP A 152 9.54 11.54 36.57
CA ASP A 152 9.67 10.11 36.88
C ASP A 152 11.11 9.69 37.23
N GLN A 153 12.10 10.48 36.79
CA GLN A 153 13.50 10.24 37.10
C GLN A 153 13.89 10.69 38.52
N ALA A 154 13.07 11.52 39.17
CA ALA A 154 13.30 11.94 40.56
C ALA A 154 13.00 10.83 41.58
N ASP A 155 12.16 9.84 41.23
CA ASP A 155 11.74 8.76 42.15
C ASP A 155 12.60 7.49 42.02
N THR A 156 13.47 7.44 41.00
CA THR A 156 14.40 6.31 40.75
C THR A 156 15.86 6.66 41.01
N ASP A 157 16.18 7.93 41.28
CA ASP A 157 17.54 8.35 41.62
C ASP A 157 17.82 8.12 43.11
N VAL A 158 18.27 6.91 43.45
CA VAL A 158 18.72 6.49 44.80
C VAL A 158 19.80 7.44 45.36
N PHE A 159 20.54 8.13 44.49
CA PHE A 159 21.57 9.10 44.85
C PHE A 159 21.02 10.45 45.33
N ALA A 160 19.81 10.85 44.92
CA ALA A 160 19.17 12.08 45.40
C ALA A 160 18.62 11.92 46.84
N ALA A 161 18.25 10.70 47.24
CA ALA A 161 17.83 10.39 48.61
C ALA A 161 19.00 10.49 49.61
N VAL A 162 20.24 10.23 49.16
CA VAL A 162 21.44 10.27 50.03
C VAL A 162 21.92 11.71 50.25
N SER A 163 21.79 12.62 49.28
CA SER A 163 22.25 14.00 49.43
C SER A 163 21.41 14.84 50.41
N ASN A 164 20.14 14.48 50.62
CA ASN A 164 19.28 15.21 51.56
C ASN A 164 19.48 14.78 53.03
N GLY A 165 20.21 13.67 53.28
CA GLY A 165 20.46 13.16 54.63
C GLY A 165 21.72 13.74 55.31
N SER A 166 22.60 14.43 54.57
CA SER A 166 23.86 14.95 55.09
C SER A 166 23.80 16.36 55.69
N ASP A 167 22.65 17.03 55.64
CA ASP A 167 22.44 18.40 56.15
C ASP A 167 21.83 18.45 57.57
N GLN A 168 21.77 17.32 58.31
CA GLN A 168 21.18 17.25 59.65
C GLN A 168 22.16 16.89 60.80
N THR A 169 23.45 17.21 60.67
CA THR A 169 24.40 17.10 61.80
C THR A 169 25.09 18.40 62.10
#